data_AF-A0A7J7FPG8-F1
#
_entry.id   AF-A0A7J7FPG8-F1
#
_cell.length_a   1.000
_cell.length_b   1.000
_cell.length_c   1.000
_cell.angle_alpha   90.00
_cell.angle_beta   90.00
_cell.angle_gamma   90.00
#
_symmetry.space_group_name_H-M   'P 1'
#
loop_
_entity.id
_entity.type
_entity.pdbx_description
1 polymer ?
#
loop_
_entity_poly.entity_id
_entity_poly.type
_entity_poly.pdbx_seq_one_letter_code
_entity_poly.pdbx_strand_id
1 'polypeptide(L)'
;MLDQLLPLPFLLVTVCWLQMLGIHVMSGIRTQAVNANTPILDTIKGSAYEESGRQWHAKDVGLKERACAWMPHGFMSVNTNLEAGRAFLRSLYHQYVDWGADFVKHDYVFSTDFNLDEIRVVSKVLRGFSRPITYSLSPGTSATPTIAKDVHGLVNMYRITDDDWDL
;
A
#
# COMPACT_ATOMS: atom_id res chain seq x y z
N MET A 1 45.41 -28.52 -34.86
CA MET A 1 44.97 -29.82 -34.34
C MET A 1 45.10 -29.70 -32.82
N LEU A 2 43.95 -29.52 -32.14
CA LEU A 2 43.69 -29.68 -30.69
C LEU A 2 44.53 -28.80 -29.72
N ASP A 3 44.02 -28.07 -28.72
CA ASP A 3 42.77 -28.19 -27.97
C ASP A 3 42.29 -26.85 -27.42
N GLN A 4 40.97 -26.71 -27.38
CA GLN A 4 40.24 -25.62 -26.75
C GLN A 4 40.21 -25.80 -25.24
N LEU A 5 40.77 -24.85 -24.50
CA LEU A 5 40.42 -24.63 -23.09
C LEU A 5 39.33 -23.55 -23.07
N LEU A 6 38.07 -24.01 -23.05
CA LEU A 6 36.92 -23.20 -22.66
C LEU A 6 37.16 -22.64 -21.24
N PRO A 7 37.10 -21.32 -21.01
CA PRO A 7 36.87 -20.83 -19.67
C PRO A 7 35.43 -21.17 -19.30
N LEU A 8 35.26 -22.02 -18.30
CA LEU A 8 34.01 -22.21 -17.57
C LEU A 8 33.40 -20.82 -17.30
N PRO A 9 32.15 -20.53 -17.70
CA PRO A 9 31.50 -19.35 -17.19
C PRO A 9 31.42 -19.55 -15.68
N PHE A 10 32.00 -18.61 -14.95
CA PHE A 10 31.73 -18.40 -13.54
C PHE A 10 30.20 -18.44 -13.40
N LEU A 11 29.69 -19.58 -12.92
CA LEU A 11 28.39 -19.67 -12.31
C LEU A 11 28.56 -18.80 -11.07
N LEU A 12 28.29 -17.50 -11.23
CA LEU A 12 28.01 -16.64 -10.11
C LEU A 12 26.79 -17.30 -9.47
N VAL A 13 27.06 -18.12 -8.46
CA VAL A 13 26.06 -18.53 -7.49
C VAL A 13 25.67 -17.21 -6.85
N THR A 14 24.72 -16.52 -7.48
CA THR A 14 23.94 -15.51 -6.79
C THR A 14 23.32 -16.31 -5.67
N VAL A 15 23.89 -16.17 -4.47
CA VAL A 15 23.22 -16.55 -3.26
C VAL A 15 21.99 -15.65 -3.23
N CYS A 16 20.93 -16.13 -3.86
CA CYS A 16 19.61 -15.56 -3.77
C CYS A 16 19.22 -15.81 -2.31
N TRP A 17 19.49 -14.82 -1.46
CA TRP A 17 18.85 -14.76 -0.17
C TRP A 17 17.36 -14.61 -0.48
N LEU A 18 16.65 -15.75 -0.55
CA LEU A 18 15.20 -15.89 -0.74
C LEU A 18 14.46 -15.36 0.50
N GLN A 19 14.72 -14.10 0.87
CA GLN A 19 14.05 -13.42 1.96
C GLN A 19 13.03 -12.47 1.35
N MET A 20 11.80 -12.55 1.82
CA MET A 20 10.73 -11.65 1.45
C MET A 20 10.78 -10.40 2.32
N LEU A 21 10.59 -9.21 1.74
CA LEU A 21 10.50 -7.96 2.49
C LEU A 21 9.04 -7.64 2.84
N GLY A 22 8.73 -7.56 4.13
CA GLY A 22 7.43 -7.12 4.63
C GLY A 22 7.46 -5.70 5.18
N ILE A 23 6.45 -4.89 4.83
CA ILE A 23 6.28 -3.54 5.39
C ILE A 23 4.90 -3.39 6.05
N HIS A 24 4.86 -2.52 7.06
CA HIS A 24 3.65 -2.10 7.75
C HIS A 24 3.31 -0.67 7.35
N VAL A 25 2.08 -0.44 6.88
CA VAL A 25 1.63 0.87 6.40
C VAL A 25 0.28 1.22 7.01
N MET A 26 0.11 2.50 7.29
CA MET A 26 -1.15 3.04 7.79
C MET A 26 -2.04 3.46 6.64
N SER A 27 -3.34 3.27 6.81
CA SER A 27 -4.40 3.77 5.93
C SER A 27 -4.35 5.29 5.76
N GLY A 28 -4.67 5.74 4.55
CA GLY A 28 -4.83 7.14 4.18
C GLY A 28 -3.53 7.90 3.98
N ILE A 29 -3.49 9.14 4.48
CA ILE A 29 -2.44 10.14 4.23
C ILE A 29 -1.91 10.75 5.53
N ARG A 30 -0.60 11.02 5.57
CA ARG A 30 0.08 11.69 6.68
C ARG A 30 -0.43 13.12 6.86
N THR A 31 -0.75 13.48 8.10
CA THR A 31 -1.13 14.86 8.47
C THR A 31 -0.06 15.89 8.09
N GLN A 32 1.22 15.51 8.13
CA GLN A 32 2.32 16.37 7.70
C GLN A 32 2.25 16.73 6.20
N ALA A 33 1.96 15.76 5.33
CA ALA A 33 1.83 16.00 3.89
C ALA A 33 0.64 16.91 3.59
N VAL A 34 -0.48 16.69 4.28
CA VAL A 34 -1.67 17.56 4.23
C VAL A 34 -1.33 18.97 4.71
N ASN A 35 -0.64 19.13 5.84
CA ASN A 35 -0.30 20.46 6.36
C ASN A 35 0.64 21.23 5.43
N ALA A 36 1.68 20.56 4.93
CA ALA A 36 2.63 21.10 3.96
C ALA A 36 2.04 21.28 2.55
N ASN A 37 0.83 20.74 2.30
CA ASN A 37 0.15 20.74 1.01
C ASN A 37 1.04 20.23 -0.13
N THR A 38 1.70 19.10 0.07
CA THR A 38 2.63 18.56 -0.94
C THR A 38 1.89 18.13 -2.20
N PRO A 39 2.53 18.23 -3.39
CA PRO A 39 1.94 17.74 -4.64
C PRO A 39 1.74 16.22 -4.59
N ILE A 40 0.71 15.73 -5.27
CA ILE A 40 0.48 14.30 -5.47
C ILE A 40 1.29 13.85 -6.70
N LEU A 41 1.99 12.72 -6.61
CA LEU A 41 2.75 12.18 -7.73
C LEU A 41 1.83 11.44 -8.72
N ASP A 42 1.97 11.77 -10.01
CA ASP A 42 1.48 10.95 -11.11
C ASP A 42 2.55 9.92 -11.47
N THR A 43 2.28 8.65 -11.20
CA THR A 43 3.22 7.54 -11.46
C THR A 43 3.43 7.27 -12.95
N ILE A 44 2.52 7.73 -13.83
CA ILE A 44 2.64 7.57 -15.28
C ILE A 44 3.51 8.67 -15.86
N LYS A 45 3.29 9.92 -15.43
CA LYS A 45 4.01 11.09 -15.94
C LYS A 45 5.35 11.34 -15.23
N GLY A 46 5.50 10.86 -13.99
CA GLY A 46 6.64 11.19 -13.14
C GLY A 46 6.64 12.64 -12.63
N SER A 47 5.51 13.35 -12.77
CA SER A 47 5.33 14.75 -12.37
C SER A 47 4.18 14.87 -11.38
N ALA A 48 3.83 16.10 -10.98
CA ALA A 48 2.62 16.29 -10.18
C ALA A 48 1.36 15.86 -10.94
N TYR A 49 0.40 15.32 -10.20
CA TYR A 49 -0.88 14.88 -10.71
C TYR A 49 -1.76 16.07 -11.07
N GLU A 50 -2.26 16.04 -12.30
CA GLU A 50 -3.09 17.08 -12.90
C GLU A 50 -4.34 16.47 -13.51
N GLU A 51 -5.50 17.06 -13.21
CA GLU A 51 -6.78 16.70 -13.79
C GLU A 51 -7.59 17.99 -13.98
N SER A 52 -8.28 18.11 -15.12
CA SER A 52 -9.11 19.28 -15.45
C SER A 52 -8.36 20.62 -15.39
N GLY A 53 -7.09 20.65 -15.79
CA GLY A 53 -6.25 21.86 -15.82
C GLY A 53 -5.79 22.35 -14.45
N ARG A 54 -5.93 21.53 -13.41
CA ARG A 54 -5.51 21.84 -12.04
C ARG A 54 -4.55 20.77 -11.51
N GLN A 55 -3.51 21.22 -10.82
CA GLN A 55 -2.62 20.38 -10.02
C GLN A 55 -3.25 20.05 -8.66
N TRP A 56 -3.25 18.77 -8.30
CA TRP A 56 -3.82 18.28 -7.05
C TRP A 56 -2.76 18.11 -5.97
N HIS A 57 -3.15 18.41 -4.73
CA HIS A 57 -2.26 18.38 -3.58
C HIS A 57 -2.88 17.60 -2.42
N ALA A 58 -2.06 17.29 -1.42
CA ALA A 58 -2.46 16.52 -0.25
C ALA A 58 -3.69 17.10 0.48
N LYS A 59 -3.87 18.43 0.55
CA LYS A 59 -5.06 19.04 1.18
C LYS A 59 -6.35 18.78 0.42
N ASP A 60 -6.27 18.50 -0.88
CA ASP A 60 -7.45 18.28 -1.72
C ASP A 60 -8.04 16.89 -1.55
N VAL A 61 -7.24 15.94 -1.05
CA VAL A 61 -7.62 14.53 -0.93
C VAL A 61 -7.67 14.02 0.51
N GLY A 62 -7.06 14.71 1.48
CA GLY A 62 -7.10 14.32 2.89
C GLY A 62 -8.44 14.67 3.56
N LEU A 63 -9.08 13.68 4.19
CA LEU A 63 -10.34 13.81 4.91
C LEU A 63 -10.08 14.06 6.40
N LYS A 64 -10.00 15.33 6.80
CA LYS A 64 -9.63 15.73 8.18
C LYS A 64 -10.60 15.22 9.24
N GLU A 65 -11.87 15.12 8.89
CA GLU A 65 -12.95 14.58 9.71
C GLU A 65 -12.86 13.06 9.91
N ARG A 66 -12.00 12.37 9.14
CA ARG A 66 -11.71 10.94 9.27
C ARG A 66 -10.26 10.71 9.70
N ALA A 67 -9.87 11.38 10.79
CA ALA A 67 -8.57 11.16 11.41
C ALA A 67 -8.49 9.80 12.12
N CYS A 68 -7.29 9.24 12.22
CA CYS A 68 -7.07 8.00 12.95
C CYS A 68 -7.33 8.18 14.45
N ALA A 69 -8.25 7.40 15.02
CA ALA A 69 -8.72 7.57 16.40
C ALA A 69 -7.59 7.43 17.43
N TRP A 70 -6.66 6.48 17.23
CA TRP A 70 -5.54 6.23 18.14
C TRP A 70 -4.29 7.06 17.79
N MET A 71 -4.23 7.65 16.60
CA MET A 71 -3.15 8.56 16.18
C MET A 71 -3.71 9.83 15.49
N PRO A 72 -4.44 10.69 16.21
CA PRO A 72 -5.24 11.78 15.63
C PRO A 72 -4.42 12.85 14.89
N HIS A 73 -3.12 12.94 15.20
CA HIS A 73 -2.20 13.89 14.55
C HIS A 73 -1.26 13.22 13.53
N GLY A 74 -1.36 11.90 13.33
CA GLY A 74 -0.48 11.16 12.43
C GLY A 74 -1.05 10.98 11.03
N PHE A 75 -2.27 10.42 10.95
CA PHE A 75 -2.90 10.01 9.70
C PHE A 75 -4.39 10.37 9.66
N MET A 76 -4.89 10.55 8.44
CA MET A 76 -6.31 10.71 8.13
C MET A 76 -6.65 9.97 6.84
N SER A 77 -7.91 9.59 6.65
CA SER A 77 -8.32 8.90 5.43
C SER A 77 -8.07 9.74 4.18
N VAL A 78 -7.87 9.05 3.05
CA VAL A 78 -7.81 9.68 1.73
C VAL A 78 -9.17 9.55 1.02
N ASN A 79 -9.58 10.59 0.30
CA ASN A 79 -10.80 10.59 -0.49
C ASN A 79 -10.61 9.79 -1.78
N THR A 80 -10.98 8.52 -1.74
CA THR A 80 -10.87 7.60 -2.88
C THR A 80 -11.96 7.78 -3.94
N ASN A 81 -12.93 8.68 -3.73
CA ASN A 81 -13.89 9.06 -4.78
C ASN A 81 -13.24 9.94 -5.86
N LEU A 82 -12.19 10.68 -5.50
CA LEU A 82 -11.41 11.49 -6.42
C LEU A 82 -10.31 10.66 -7.10
N GLU A 83 -10.07 10.85 -8.39
CA GLU A 83 -8.96 10.17 -9.06
C GLU A 83 -7.61 10.62 -8.47
N ALA A 84 -7.49 11.88 -8.06
CA ALA A 84 -6.31 12.36 -7.32
C ALA A 84 -6.03 11.57 -6.04
N GLY A 85 -7.06 11.18 -5.28
CA GLY A 85 -6.90 10.36 -4.08
C GLY A 85 -6.44 8.94 -4.41
N ARG A 86 -6.95 8.36 -5.50
CA ARG A 86 -6.50 7.06 -6.03
C ARG A 86 -5.08 7.15 -6.59
N ALA A 87 -4.70 8.25 -7.23
CA ALA A 87 -3.35 8.52 -7.70
C ALA A 87 -2.35 8.63 -6.55
N PHE A 88 -2.74 9.30 -5.45
CA PHE A 88 -1.94 9.35 -4.22
C PHE A 88 -1.65 7.93 -3.69
N LEU A 89 -2.68 7.11 -3.48
CA LEU A 89 -2.48 5.73 -3.04
C LEU A 89 -1.60 4.94 -4.03
N ARG A 90 -1.88 5.05 -5.33
CA ARG A 90 -1.07 4.40 -6.37
C ARG A 90 0.40 4.76 -6.26
N SER A 91 0.74 6.03 -6.04
CA SER A 91 2.12 6.47 -5.89
C SER A 91 2.85 5.85 -4.70
N LEU A 92 2.19 5.70 -3.55
CA LEU A 92 2.77 5.03 -2.39
C LEU A 92 3.07 3.56 -2.68
N TYR A 93 2.11 2.83 -3.24
CA TYR A 93 2.26 1.40 -3.45
C TYR A 93 3.22 1.07 -4.60
N HIS A 94 3.33 1.92 -5.62
CA HIS A 94 4.45 1.85 -6.56
C HIS A 94 5.79 2.01 -5.84
N GLN A 95 5.93 3.02 -4.99
CA GLN A 95 7.17 3.24 -4.25
C GLN A 95 7.56 2.04 -3.38
N TYR A 96 6.60 1.42 -2.70
CA TYR A 96 6.85 0.23 -1.88
C TYR A 96 7.31 -0.97 -2.70
N VAL A 97 6.71 -1.16 -3.87
CA VAL A 97 7.09 -2.25 -4.78
C VAL A 97 8.47 -1.99 -5.40
N ASP A 98 8.80 -0.74 -5.72
CA ASP A 98 10.12 -0.33 -6.20
C ASP A 98 11.21 -0.53 -5.13
N TRP A 99 10.87 -0.40 -3.85
CA TRP A 99 11.75 -0.76 -2.73
C TRP A 99 11.91 -2.27 -2.53
N GLY A 100 11.17 -3.09 -3.28
CA GLY A 100 11.24 -4.54 -3.19
C GLY A 100 10.31 -5.17 -2.15
N ALA A 101 9.31 -4.45 -1.62
CA ALA A 101 8.36 -5.05 -0.68
C ALA A 101 7.57 -6.20 -1.33
N ASP A 102 7.54 -7.37 -0.73
CA ASP A 102 6.78 -8.56 -1.16
C ASP A 102 5.49 -8.76 -0.34
N PHE A 103 5.40 -8.09 0.81
CA PHE A 103 4.28 -8.18 1.72
C PHE A 103 3.93 -6.80 2.28
N VAL A 104 2.64 -6.46 2.28
CA VAL A 104 2.13 -5.22 2.89
C VAL A 104 1.06 -5.57 3.91
N LYS A 105 1.30 -5.19 5.16
CA LYS A 105 0.28 -5.13 6.22
C LYS A 105 -0.29 -3.72 6.26
N HIS A 106 -1.54 -3.58 5.86
CA HIS A 106 -2.26 -2.32 5.78
C HIS A 106 -3.18 -2.18 6.98
N ASP A 107 -2.81 -1.23 7.83
CA ASP A 107 -3.39 -1.05 9.15
C ASP A 107 -4.36 0.11 9.19
N TYR A 108 -5.27 0.05 10.17
CA TYR A 108 -6.32 1.04 10.36
C TYR A 108 -7.25 1.20 9.14
N VAL A 109 -7.56 0.08 8.48
CA VAL A 109 -8.45 0.03 7.29
C VAL A 109 -9.54 -1.03 7.41
N PHE A 110 -9.43 -1.92 8.40
CA PHE A 110 -10.29 -3.09 8.58
C PHE A 110 -11.06 -3.03 9.89
N SER A 111 -12.16 -3.79 9.96
CA SER A 111 -13.02 -3.89 11.14
C SER A 111 -13.71 -2.57 11.54
N THR A 112 -13.23 -1.89 12.58
CA THR A 112 -13.93 -0.73 13.17
C THR A 112 -13.84 0.49 12.25
N ASP A 113 -12.71 0.62 11.55
CA ASP A 113 -12.42 1.70 10.63
C ASP A 113 -12.51 1.21 9.17
N PHE A 114 -13.51 0.36 8.91
CA PHE A 114 -13.63 -0.34 7.63
C PHE A 114 -13.74 0.63 6.45
N ASN A 115 -12.74 0.60 5.57
CA ASN A 115 -12.69 1.41 4.36
C ASN A 115 -12.52 0.50 3.13
N LEU A 116 -13.65 -0.04 2.66
CA LEU A 116 -13.67 -0.97 1.53
C LEU A 116 -13.17 -0.34 0.23
N ASP A 117 -13.43 0.94 0.00
CA ASP A 117 -13.02 1.60 -1.24
C ASP A 117 -11.51 1.79 -1.32
N GLU A 118 -10.87 2.14 -0.21
CA GLU A 118 -9.41 2.16 -0.12
C GLU A 118 -8.80 0.77 -0.29
N ILE A 119 -9.39 -0.26 0.35
CA ILE A 119 -8.98 -1.65 0.16
C ILE A 119 -9.04 -2.08 -1.31
N ARG A 120 -10.13 -1.72 -2.03
CA ARG A 120 -10.29 -2.01 -3.46
C ARG A 120 -9.24 -1.32 -4.32
N VAL A 121 -8.97 -0.04 -4.05
CA VAL A 121 -7.95 0.73 -4.79
C VAL A 121 -6.58 0.11 -4.59
N VAL A 122 -6.17 -0.13 -3.34
CA VAL A 122 -4.87 -0.75 -3.03
C VAL A 122 -4.76 -2.14 -3.64
N SER A 123 -5.79 -2.97 -3.48
CA SER A 123 -5.84 -4.33 -4.05
C SER A 123 -5.69 -4.32 -5.58
N LYS A 124 -6.32 -3.37 -6.27
CA LYS A 124 -6.19 -3.19 -7.71
C LYS A 124 -4.77 -2.77 -8.11
N VAL A 125 -4.16 -1.86 -7.36
CA VAL A 125 -2.77 -1.42 -7.61
C VAL A 125 -1.81 -2.58 -7.42
N LEU A 126 -1.89 -3.30 -6.30
CA LEU A 126 -1.02 -4.44 -5.99
C LEU A 126 -1.11 -5.56 -7.03
N ARG A 127 -2.31 -5.82 -7.57
CA ARG A 127 -2.50 -6.80 -8.66
C ARG A 127 -1.98 -6.35 -10.03
N GLY A 128 -1.69 -5.06 -10.19
CA GLY A 128 -1.16 -4.51 -11.43
C GLY A 128 0.33 -4.79 -11.65
N PHE A 129 1.05 -5.22 -10.60
CA PHE A 129 2.47 -5.53 -10.71
C PHE A 129 2.72 -6.94 -11.25
N SER A 130 3.86 -7.12 -11.92
CA SER A 130 4.24 -8.39 -12.54
C SER A 130 4.62 -9.49 -11.55
N ARG A 131 4.95 -9.11 -10.31
CA ARG A 131 5.26 -10.05 -9.21
C ARG A 131 4.13 -10.04 -8.18
N PRO A 132 3.83 -11.19 -7.55
CA PRO A 132 2.80 -11.26 -6.51
C PRO A 132 3.24 -10.49 -5.26
N ILE A 133 2.35 -9.64 -4.75
CA ILE A 133 2.51 -8.94 -3.47
C ILE A 133 1.43 -9.46 -2.52
N THR A 134 1.84 -9.94 -1.35
CA THR A 134 0.89 -10.41 -0.33
C THR A 134 0.26 -9.23 0.37
N TYR A 135 -1.07 -9.18 0.40
CA TYR A 135 -1.83 -8.09 0.99
C TYR A 135 -2.58 -8.53 2.25
N SER A 136 -2.23 -7.93 3.39
CA SER A 136 -2.78 -8.23 4.72
C SER A 136 -3.50 -7.01 5.30
N LEU A 137 -4.64 -7.23 5.96
CA LEU A 137 -5.42 -6.17 6.62
C LEU A 137 -5.39 -6.24 8.15
N SER A 138 -5.37 -5.07 8.80
CA SER A 138 -5.55 -4.90 10.25
C SER A 138 -6.27 -3.57 10.60
N PRO A 139 -6.75 -3.41 11.84
CA PRO A 139 -6.92 -4.40 12.91
C PRO A 139 -8.18 -5.26 12.74
N GLY A 140 -8.34 -6.29 13.57
CA GLY A 140 -9.47 -7.24 13.52
C GLY A 140 -10.45 -7.17 14.69
N THR A 141 -10.42 -6.09 15.49
CA THR A 141 -11.12 -5.94 16.79
C THR A 141 -12.61 -6.33 16.79
N SER A 142 -13.31 -6.02 15.70
CA SER A 142 -14.75 -6.22 15.48
C SER A 142 -15.00 -6.91 14.12
N ALA A 143 -14.09 -7.77 13.69
CA ALA A 143 -14.22 -8.49 12.43
C ALA A 143 -15.48 -9.37 12.44
N THR A 144 -16.32 -9.23 11.42
CA THR A 144 -17.54 -10.04 11.26
C THR A 144 -17.48 -10.85 9.97
N PRO A 145 -18.23 -11.96 9.86
CA PRO A 145 -18.34 -12.72 8.60
C PRO A 145 -18.79 -11.87 7.41
N THR A 146 -19.63 -10.84 7.64
CA THR A 146 -20.06 -9.90 6.60
C THR A 146 -18.90 -9.08 6.06
N ILE A 147 -18.13 -8.42 6.94
CA ILE A 147 -16.95 -7.63 6.54
C ILE A 147 -15.88 -8.53 5.89
N ALA A 148 -15.69 -9.74 6.42
CA ALA A 148 -14.79 -10.74 5.85
C ALA A 148 -15.20 -11.14 4.41
N LYS A 149 -16.50 -11.26 4.15
CA LYS A 149 -17.04 -11.53 2.81
C LYS A 149 -16.79 -10.36 1.85
N ASP A 150 -16.89 -9.12 2.32
CA ASP A 150 -16.68 -7.93 1.48
C ASP A 150 -15.23 -7.79 1.00
N VAL A 151 -14.26 -8.24 1.81
CA VAL A 151 -12.83 -8.24 1.44
C VAL A 151 -12.37 -9.55 0.79
N HIS A 152 -13.25 -10.56 0.71
CA HIS A 152 -12.94 -11.84 0.08
C HIS A 152 -12.57 -11.64 -1.39
N GLY A 153 -11.43 -12.20 -1.80
CA GLY A 153 -10.89 -12.02 -3.15
C GLY A 153 -10.26 -10.65 -3.39
N LEU A 154 -10.25 -9.73 -2.41
CA LEU A 154 -9.47 -8.49 -2.46
C LEU A 154 -8.10 -8.62 -1.79
N VAL A 155 -8.00 -9.48 -0.77
CA VAL A 155 -6.81 -9.58 0.09
C VAL A 155 -6.41 -11.04 0.27
N ASN A 156 -5.16 -11.27 0.69
CA ASN A 156 -4.66 -12.61 0.99
C ASN A 156 -4.99 -13.03 2.42
N MET A 157 -4.97 -12.06 3.36
CA MET A 157 -5.28 -12.31 4.76
C MET A 157 -5.79 -11.06 5.47
N TYR A 158 -6.47 -11.24 6.59
CA TYR A 158 -6.98 -10.18 7.45
C TYR A 158 -6.97 -10.67 8.90
N ARG A 159 -6.82 -9.76 9.86
CA ARG A 159 -6.91 -10.11 11.28
C ARG A 159 -8.35 -10.43 11.67
N ILE A 160 -8.52 -11.43 12.55
CA ILE A 160 -9.82 -11.80 13.16
C ILE A 160 -9.93 -11.37 14.63
N THR A 161 -8.86 -10.82 15.19
CA THR A 161 -8.76 -10.31 16.57
C THR A 161 -8.13 -8.92 16.60
N ASP A 162 -8.23 -8.28 17.77
CA ASP A 162 -7.36 -7.13 18.08
C ASP A 162 -5.88 -7.56 18.17
N ASP A 163 -4.99 -6.62 18.51
CA ASP A 163 -3.58 -6.91 18.78
C ASP A 163 -3.48 -7.99 19.87
N ASP A 164 -2.73 -9.05 19.55
CA ASP A 164 -2.56 -10.22 20.41
C ASP A 164 -1.32 -10.05 21.29
N TRP A 165 -1.44 -10.41 22.57
CA TRP A 165 -0.42 -10.21 23.60
C TRP A 165 -0.37 -11.42 24.54
N ASP A 166 0.82 -11.87 24.87
CA ASP A 166 1.10 -12.86 25.90
C ASP A 166 1.11 -12.21 27.28
N LEU A 167 -0.05 -12.20 27.94
CA LEU A 167 -0.21 -11.69 29.31
C LEU A 167 0.71 -12.38 30.34
#